data_AF-A0A484LKI7-F1
#
_entry.id   AF-A0A484LKI7-F1
#
_cell.length_a   1.000
_cell.length_b   1.000
_cell.length_c   1.000
_cell.angle_alpha   90.00
_cell.angle_beta   90.00
_cell.angle_gamma   90.00
#
_symmetry.space_group_name_H-M   'P 1'
#
loop_
_entity.id
_entity.type
_entity.pdbx_description
1 polymer ?
#
loop_
_entity_poly.entity_id
_entity_poly.type
_entity_poly.pdbx_seq_one_letter_code
_entity_poly.pdbx_strand_id
1 'polypeptide(L)'
;MRRLHGISAAFQSAKVFATVTARNTEHRLIQSALYSTRNSSSSMSHIFSNNKHDDQSYRPSANVVSGTVLFSVAASTLAKEAHAKEPIPPNFRPNDVVLYQYEACPFCNKVKAFLDYYDIPYKIVEVNPLSKKEIKWSDYKKVPILMVDGTQMVDSSDIIDKLSQKVRPNIGNKSTSNNDEENKWRKWVDNHLVHILSPNIYRSASEALESFDYITTQGNFSFYERTVAKYAGAAAMYFVSKNLKKKYNITDERASLYEAAETWVDALNGRDFLGGSKPNLADLAVFGVLRPIRYLKSGKDMVENTRIGSWYSRMESAVGQPSKVQA
;
A
#
# COMPACT_ATOMS: atom_id res chain seq x y z
N MET A 1 -18.09 -43.26 -6.60
CA MET A 1 -17.21 -42.52 -5.66
C MET A 1 -16.63 -41.24 -6.28
N ARG A 2 -17.45 -40.21 -6.58
CA ARG A 2 -17.00 -38.95 -7.24
C ARG A 2 -17.20 -37.68 -6.41
N ARG A 3 -17.47 -37.78 -5.10
CA ARG A 3 -17.82 -36.64 -4.23
C ARG A 3 -16.71 -36.08 -3.32
N LEU A 4 -15.49 -36.62 -3.34
CA LEU A 4 -14.42 -36.22 -2.40
C LEU A 4 -13.28 -35.36 -3.02
N HIS A 5 -13.23 -35.15 -4.33
CA HIS A 5 -12.13 -34.40 -4.97
C HIS A 5 -12.31 -32.87 -4.95
N GLY A 6 -13.55 -32.36 -4.86
CA GLY A 6 -13.80 -30.91 -4.85
C GLY A 6 -13.40 -30.21 -3.56
N ILE A 7 -13.46 -30.91 -2.41
CA ILE A 7 -13.14 -30.35 -1.10
C ILE A 7 -11.62 -30.17 -0.96
N SER A 8 -10.83 -31.15 -1.41
CA SER A 8 -9.35 -31.08 -1.36
C SER A 8 -8.79 -29.91 -2.18
N ALA A 9 -9.36 -29.65 -3.36
CA ALA A 9 -8.95 -28.52 -4.21
C ALA A 9 -9.23 -27.16 -3.54
N ALA A 10 -10.39 -26.98 -2.89
CA ALA A 10 -10.74 -25.74 -2.19
C ALA A 10 -9.84 -25.46 -0.97
N PHE A 11 -9.46 -26.50 -0.22
CA PHE A 11 -8.49 -26.37 0.87
C PHE A 11 -7.07 -26.06 0.38
N GLN A 12 -6.68 -26.54 -0.82
CA GLN A 12 -5.41 -26.21 -1.44
C GLN A 12 -5.35 -24.72 -1.84
N SER A 13 -6.44 -24.16 -2.39
CA SER A 13 -6.55 -22.73 -2.72
C SER A 13 -6.46 -21.86 -1.46
N ALA A 14 -7.18 -22.23 -0.40
CA ALA A 14 -7.13 -21.53 0.88
C ALA A 14 -5.72 -21.60 1.51
N LYS A 15 -5.05 -22.75 1.42
CA LYS A 15 -3.63 -22.87 1.80
C LYS A 15 -2.74 -22.01 0.94
N VAL A 16 -2.94 -21.88 -0.36
CA VAL A 16 -2.10 -21.03 -1.22
C VAL A 16 -2.25 -19.55 -0.87
N PHE A 17 -3.47 -19.04 -0.67
CA PHE A 17 -3.70 -17.66 -0.21
C PHE A 17 -3.14 -17.42 1.20
N ALA A 18 -3.30 -18.39 2.11
CA ALA A 18 -2.75 -18.30 3.47
C ALA A 18 -1.23 -18.46 3.53
N THR A 19 -0.63 -19.25 2.63
CA THR A 19 0.83 -19.47 2.51
C THR A 19 1.51 -18.29 1.84
N VAL A 20 0.83 -17.60 0.90
CA VAL A 20 1.27 -16.28 0.43
C VAL A 20 1.36 -15.33 1.62
N THR A 21 0.38 -15.34 2.53
CA THR A 21 0.45 -14.52 3.75
C THR A 21 1.29 -15.09 4.89
N ALA A 22 1.97 -16.23 4.75
CA ALA A 22 2.76 -16.84 5.82
C ALA A 22 4.19 -17.09 5.34
N ARG A 23 5.03 -16.05 5.37
CA ARG A 23 6.47 -16.25 5.41
C ARG A 23 6.89 -16.73 6.81
N ASN A 24 7.66 -17.80 6.85
CA ASN A 24 8.44 -18.23 8.01
C ASN A 24 9.76 -17.46 7.99
N THR A 25 10.07 -16.80 9.09
CA THR A 25 11.41 -16.27 9.37
C THR A 25 11.82 -16.85 10.71
N GLU A 26 12.70 -17.86 10.70
CA GLU A 26 13.43 -18.27 11.89
C GLU A 26 14.43 -17.17 12.21
N HIS A 27 14.28 -16.46 13.34
CA HIS A 27 15.40 -15.72 13.93
C HIS A 27 15.35 -15.69 15.46
N ARG A 28 16.38 -16.35 16.00
CA ARG A 28 17.10 -16.20 17.26
C ARG A 28 16.89 -14.85 17.97
N LEU A 29 16.36 -14.92 19.20
CA LEU A 29 16.17 -13.80 20.12
C LEU A 29 17.51 -13.17 20.52
N ILE A 30 17.65 -11.85 20.33
CA ILE A 30 18.62 -11.02 21.06
C ILE A 30 17.81 -9.99 21.84
N GLN A 31 17.91 -10.08 23.16
CA GLN A 31 17.36 -9.12 24.13
C GLN A 31 18.05 -7.76 23.98
N SER A 32 17.28 -6.67 24.03
CA SER A 32 17.82 -5.35 24.35
C SER A 32 16.99 -4.73 25.46
N ALA A 33 17.70 -4.24 26.47
CA ALA A 33 17.20 -3.76 27.74
C ALA A 33 16.64 -2.34 27.63
N LEU A 34 15.56 -2.10 28.39
CA LEU A 34 14.95 -0.79 28.62
C LEU A 34 15.89 0.08 29.46
N TYR A 35 16.26 1.26 28.97
CA TYR A 35 16.74 2.34 29.82
C TYR A 35 15.65 3.40 29.94
N SER A 36 15.10 3.45 31.16
CA SER A 36 14.27 4.51 31.68
C SER A 36 15.12 5.70 32.12
N THR A 37 14.62 6.92 31.92
CA THR A 37 14.98 8.07 32.76
C THR A 37 13.84 9.08 32.77
N ARG A 38 13.38 9.41 33.99
CA ARG A 38 12.46 10.49 34.34
C ARG A 38 13.26 11.70 34.83
N ASN A 39 12.80 12.91 34.50
CA ASN A 39 12.46 14.02 35.43
C ASN A 39 12.22 15.29 34.59
N SER A 40 11.04 15.90 34.61
CA SER A 40 10.42 16.80 35.61
C SER A 40 10.95 18.24 35.56
N SER A 41 10.07 19.17 35.24
CA SER A 41 9.88 20.43 35.97
C SER A 41 8.64 21.16 35.47
N SER A 42 8.02 21.88 36.38
CA SER A 42 6.68 22.46 36.33
C SER A 42 6.70 23.95 36.67
N SER A 43 5.66 24.64 36.19
CA SER A 43 4.97 25.79 36.80
C SER A 43 5.37 27.23 36.44
N MET A 44 4.34 27.92 35.87
CA MET A 44 3.73 29.22 36.24
C MET A 44 4.62 30.49 36.20
N SER A 45 4.15 31.70 35.86
CA SER A 45 2.80 32.30 35.79
C SER A 45 2.85 33.71 35.18
N HIS A 46 1.72 34.11 34.57
CA HIS A 46 1.03 35.41 34.56
C HIS A 46 1.78 36.75 34.39
N ILE A 47 1.22 37.65 33.55
CA ILE A 47 0.55 38.90 33.99
C ILE A 47 -0.16 39.59 32.79
N PHE A 48 -1.45 39.89 33.01
CA PHE A 48 -2.34 41.02 32.60
C PHE A 48 -1.88 42.04 31.53
N SER A 49 -2.70 42.81 30.80
CA SER A 49 -4.15 43.12 30.73
C SER A 49 -4.32 43.96 29.44
N ASN A 50 -5.35 43.78 28.60
CA ASN A 50 -6.68 44.40 28.62
C ASN A 50 -6.85 45.70 27.79
N ASN A 51 -7.62 45.55 26.71
CA ASN A 51 -8.73 46.38 26.22
C ASN A 51 -8.58 47.80 25.61
N LYS A 52 -9.27 47.88 24.45
CA LYS A 52 -10.29 48.85 24.00
C LYS A 52 -9.88 50.11 23.23
N HIS A 53 -10.28 50.05 21.95
CA HIS A 53 -11.09 51.00 21.17
C HIS A 53 -11.40 52.38 21.76
N ASP A 54 -11.25 53.41 20.92
CA ASP A 54 -12.31 54.37 20.67
C ASP A 54 -12.21 55.02 19.25
N ASP A 55 -13.42 55.29 18.75
CA ASP A 55 -13.95 56.15 17.67
C ASP A 55 -13.24 57.53 17.49
N GLN A 56 -13.43 58.40 16.47
CA GLN A 56 -14.50 58.65 15.50
C GLN A 56 -14.02 59.63 14.40
N SER A 57 -14.78 59.63 13.30
CA SER A 57 -14.92 60.53 12.13
C SER A 57 -14.60 62.04 12.23
N TYR A 58 -14.18 62.65 11.10
CA TYR A 58 -14.84 63.80 10.42
C TYR A 58 -14.43 63.89 8.92
N ARG A 59 -15.43 64.18 8.06
CA ARG A 59 -15.43 64.46 6.59
C ARG A 59 -15.19 65.97 6.31
N PRO A 60 -15.27 66.52 5.07
CA PRO A 60 -15.12 65.99 3.69
C PRO A 60 -14.26 66.90 2.77
N SER A 61 -13.84 66.40 1.60
CA SER A 61 -13.85 67.21 0.36
C SER A 61 -13.60 66.35 -0.87
N ALA A 62 -14.42 66.62 -1.88
CA ALA A 62 -14.46 65.95 -3.16
C ALA A 62 -13.16 66.11 -3.96
N ASN A 63 -12.81 65.07 -4.72
CA ASN A 63 -12.47 65.19 -6.13
C ASN A 63 -12.56 63.82 -6.79
N VAL A 64 -13.36 63.81 -7.86
CA VAL A 64 -13.61 62.67 -8.74
C VAL A 64 -12.37 62.44 -9.58
N VAL A 65 -11.72 61.28 -9.44
CA VAL A 65 -10.84 60.74 -10.48
C VAL A 65 -11.30 59.31 -10.74
N SER A 66 -11.93 59.16 -11.90
CA SER A 66 -12.33 57.88 -12.48
C SER A 66 -11.08 57.09 -12.84
N GLY A 67 -10.57 56.30 -11.89
CA GLY A 67 -9.51 55.33 -12.11
C GLY A 67 -10.13 53.94 -12.26
N THR A 68 -10.14 53.42 -13.48
CA THR A 68 -10.51 52.04 -13.78
C THR A 68 -9.52 51.11 -13.07
N VAL A 69 -9.89 50.57 -11.91
CA VAL A 69 -9.10 49.54 -11.25
C VAL A 69 -9.36 48.24 -12.00
N LEU A 70 -8.52 47.94 -12.98
CA LEU A 70 -8.44 46.61 -13.56
C LEU A 70 -7.96 45.66 -12.47
N PHE A 71 -8.90 45.06 -11.73
CA PHE A 71 -8.61 43.85 -10.99
C PHE A 71 -8.36 42.75 -12.03
N SER A 72 -7.11 42.60 -12.44
CA SER A 72 -6.66 41.36 -13.07
C SER A 72 -6.85 40.25 -12.05
N VAL A 73 -8.00 39.57 -12.11
CA VAL A 73 -8.16 38.25 -11.53
C VAL A 73 -7.29 37.34 -12.36
N ALA A 74 -6.00 37.27 -12.03
CA ALA A 74 -5.20 36.10 -12.35
C ALA A 74 -5.83 34.96 -11.54
N ALA A 75 -6.86 34.34 -12.11
CA ALA A 75 -7.29 33.03 -11.66
C ALA A 75 -6.12 32.11 -11.97
N SER A 76 -5.24 31.98 -11.00
CA SER A 76 -4.26 30.91 -10.90
C SER A 76 -5.03 29.63 -11.16
N THR A 77 -4.88 29.09 -12.36
CA THR A 77 -5.19 27.69 -12.61
C THR A 77 -4.24 26.92 -11.71
N LEU A 78 -4.66 26.67 -10.48
CA LEU A 78 -4.39 25.42 -9.81
C LEU A 78 -5.10 24.34 -10.64
N ALA A 79 -4.65 24.16 -11.88
CA ALA A 79 -4.48 22.83 -12.39
C ALA A 79 -3.69 22.15 -11.27
N LYS A 80 -4.34 21.20 -10.59
CA LYS A 80 -3.60 20.15 -9.91
C LYS A 80 -2.66 19.62 -10.98
N GLU A 81 -1.45 20.15 -11.00
CA GLU A 81 -0.33 19.60 -11.71
C GLU A 81 -0.27 18.20 -11.13
N ALA A 82 -0.81 17.24 -11.89
CA ALA A 82 -0.68 15.84 -11.55
C ALA A 82 0.83 15.67 -11.36
N HIS A 83 1.26 15.49 -10.11
CA HIS A 83 2.67 15.29 -9.81
C HIS A 83 3.16 14.24 -10.79
N ALA A 84 3.98 14.68 -11.75
CA ALA A 84 4.38 13.83 -12.85
C ALA A 84 5.05 12.59 -12.24
N LYS A 85 4.60 11.41 -12.69
CA LYS A 85 5.20 10.12 -12.36
C LYS A 85 6.72 10.23 -12.48
N GLU A 86 7.45 9.63 -11.55
CA GLU A 86 8.86 9.93 -11.42
C GLU A 86 9.61 9.54 -12.71
N PRO A 87 10.34 10.48 -13.35
CA PRO A 87 10.94 10.22 -14.64
C PRO A 87 12.04 9.16 -14.50
N ILE A 88 11.94 8.11 -15.32
CA ILE A 88 12.97 7.09 -15.44
C ILE A 88 14.15 7.68 -16.24
N PRO A 89 15.41 7.37 -15.90
CA PRO A 89 16.54 7.80 -16.69
C PRO A 89 16.48 7.22 -18.11
N PRO A 90 17.04 7.94 -19.12
CA PRO A 90 16.93 7.53 -20.53
C PRO A 90 17.50 6.14 -20.84
N ASN A 91 18.43 5.67 -20.01
CA ASN A 91 19.14 4.39 -20.17
C ASN A 91 18.34 3.16 -19.72
N PHE A 92 17.24 3.34 -18.98
CA PHE A 92 16.37 2.24 -18.57
C PHE A 92 14.98 2.43 -19.17
N ARG A 93 14.76 1.86 -20.36
CA ARG A 93 13.44 1.78 -21.00
C ARG A 93 13.24 0.34 -21.48
N PRO A 94 12.70 -0.55 -20.63
CA PRO A 94 12.49 -1.93 -21.02
C PRO A 94 11.47 -2.00 -22.17
N ASN A 95 11.70 -2.88 -23.13
CA ASN A 95 10.83 -3.03 -24.30
C ASN A 95 9.64 -3.96 -23.99
N ASP A 96 9.88 -5.01 -23.21
CA ASP A 96 8.84 -5.96 -22.81
C ASP A 96 8.92 -6.24 -21.32
N VAL A 97 7.84 -5.88 -20.61
CA VAL A 97 7.67 -6.12 -19.18
C VAL A 97 6.38 -6.91 -18.98
N VAL A 98 6.49 -8.13 -18.45
CA VAL A 98 5.35 -9.01 -18.21
C VAL A 98 5.30 -9.42 -16.74
N LEU A 99 4.22 -9.05 -16.07
CA LEU A 99 3.98 -9.36 -14.66
C LEU A 99 2.99 -10.54 -14.55
N TYR A 100 3.48 -11.68 -14.05
CA TYR A 100 2.66 -12.81 -13.65
C TYR A 100 2.22 -12.61 -12.20
N GLN A 101 0.91 -12.50 -11.97
CA GLN A 101 0.39 -12.07 -10.67
C GLN A 101 -0.94 -12.72 -10.28
N TYR A 102 -1.38 -12.41 -9.06
CA TYR A 102 -2.79 -12.40 -8.68
C TYR A 102 -3.22 -10.97 -8.36
N GLU A 103 -4.34 -10.49 -8.90
CA GLU A 103 -4.77 -9.09 -8.74
C GLU A 103 -5.01 -8.69 -7.29
N ALA A 104 -5.46 -9.62 -6.45
CA ALA A 104 -5.69 -9.37 -5.01
C ALA A 104 -4.44 -9.57 -4.13
N CYS A 105 -3.31 -10.02 -4.68
CA CYS A 105 -2.13 -10.36 -3.89
C CYS A 105 -1.35 -9.11 -3.45
N PRO A 106 -1.07 -8.93 -2.14
CA PRO A 106 -0.34 -7.77 -1.65
C PRO A 106 1.07 -7.65 -2.27
N PHE A 107 1.79 -8.77 -2.41
CA PHE A 107 3.14 -8.78 -3.00
C PHE A 107 3.15 -8.40 -4.48
N CYS A 108 2.12 -8.79 -5.24
CA CYS A 108 1.97 -8.38 -6.62
C CYS A 108 1.66 -6.89 -6.73
N ASN A 109 0.80 -6.38 -5.85
CA ASN A 109 0.45 -4.96 -5.83
C ASN A 109 1.58 -4.05 -5.34
N LYS A 110 2.55 -4.55 -4.56
CA LYS A 110 3.83 -3.86 -4.34
C LYS A 110 4.58 -3.61 -5.64
N VAL A 111 4.74 -4.65 -6.47
CA VAL A 111 5.42 -4.54 -7.76
C VAL A 111 4.64 -3.63 -8.71
N LYS A 112 3.30 -3.74 -8.75
CA LYS A 112 2.46 -2.83 -9.54
C LYS A 112 2.60 -1.38 -9.09
N ALA A 113 2.58 -1.10 -7.78
CA ALA A 113 2.75 0.25 -7.26
C ALA A 113 4.09 0.86 -7.71
N PHE A 114 5.16 0.06 -7.73
CA PHE A 114 6.45 0.48 -8.28
C PHE A 114 6.36 0.78 -9.78
N LEU A 115 5.86 -0.16 -10.58
CA LEU A 115 5.76 0.01 -12.04
C LEU A 115 4.89 1.22 -12.43
N ASP A 116 3.75 1.37 -11.75
CA ASP A 116 2.81 2.47 -11.97
C ASP A 116 3.44 3.84 -11.62
N TYR A 117 4.17 3.91 -10.49
CA TYR A 117 4.78 5.16 -9.99
C TYR A 117 5.91 5.68 -10.89
N TYR A 118 6.70 4.77 -11.46
CA TYR A 118 7.76 5.11 -12.42
C TYR A 118 7.26 5.14 -13.87
N ASP A 119 5.97 4.95 -14.12
CA ASP A 119 5.38 4.87 -15.46
C ASP A 119 6.03 3.83 -16.39
N ILE A 120 6.42 2.69 -15.84
CA ILE A 120 6.97 1.57 -16.62
C ILE A 120 5.78 0.82 -17.22
N PRO A 121 5.63 0.76 -18.56
CA PRO A 121 4.55 0.00 -19.18
C PRO A 121 4.71 -1.50 -18.94
N TYR A 122 3.65 -2.20 -18.55
CA TYR A 122 3.70 -3.64 -18.31
C TYR A 122 2.42 -4.39 -18.72
N LYS A 123 2.60 -5.61 -19.22
CA LYS A 123 1.53 -6.57 -19.49
C LYS A 123 1.26 -7.39 -18.23
N ILE A 124 0.01 -7.81 -18.06
CA ILE A 124 -0.39 -8.69 -16.97
C ILE A 124 -0.72 -10.07 -17.51
N VAL A 125 -0.15 -11.09 -16.87
CA VAL A 125 -0.61 -12.47 -16.98
C VAL A 125 -1.21 -12.88 -15.64
N GLU A 126 -2.54 -12.95 -15.60
CA GLU A 126 -3.26 -13.35 -14.39
C GLU A 126 -3.15 -14.86 -14.21
N VAL A 127 -2.42 -15.29 -13.18
CA VAL A 127 -2.16 -16.70 -12.92
C VAL A 127 -3.40 -17.34 -12.30
N ASN A 128 -3.83 -18.49 -12.79
CA ASN A 128 -4.92 -19.23 -12.15
C ASN A 128 -4.42 -19.84 -10.82
N PRO A 129 -4.98 -19.47 -9.65
CA PRO A 129 -4.47 -19.93 -8.36
C PRO A 129 -4.56 -21.44 -8.12
N LEU A 130 -5.44 -22.14 -8.87
CA LEU A 130 -5.66 -23.58 -8.77
C LEU A 130 -4.68 -24.34 -9.67
N SER A 131 -4.62 -23.98 -10.94
CA SER A 131 -3.90 -24.75 -11.96
C SER A 131 -2.46 -24.27 -12.18
N LYS A 132 -2.17 -23.00 -11.89
CA LYS A 132 -0.88 -22.32 -12.07
C LYS A 132 -0.23 -22.59 -13.43
N LYS A 133 -1.04 -22.80 -14.48
CA LYS A 133 -0.56 -23.21 -15.81
C LYS A 133 0.36 -22.16 -16.43
N GLU A 134 0.06 -20.90 -16.16
CA GLU A 134 0.72 -19.71 -16.71
C GLU A 134 2.19 -19.59 -16.25
N ILE A 135 2.54 -20.22 -15.12
CA ILE A 135 3.89 -20.19 -14.53
C ILE A 135 4.54 -21.58 -14.49
N LYS A 136 4.03 -22.55 -15.25
CA LYS A 136 4.59 -23.92 -15.28
C LYS A 136 6.04 -23.96 -15.74
N TRP A 137 6.41 -23.05 -16.64
CA TRP A 137 7.75 -22.92 -17.23
C TRP A 137 8.82 -22.46 -16.23
N SER A 138 8.45 -21.81 -15.12
CA SER A 138 9.41 -21.33 -14.12
C SER A 138 9.56 -22.31 -12.96
N ASP A 139 10.77 -22.55 -12.47
CA ASP A 139 10.98 -23.30 -11.22
C ASP A 139 10.39 -22.61 -9.99
N TYR A 140 10.22 -21.29 -10.04
CA TYR A 140 9.58 -20.52 -8.99
C TYR A 140 8.04 -20.59 -9.09
N LYS A 141 7.40 -21.38 -8.22
CA LYS A 141 5.94 -21.65 -8.27
C LYS A 141 5.06 -20.67 -7.47
N LYS A 142 5.56 -19.45 -7.24
CA LYS A 142 4.88 -18.36 -6.51
C LYS A 142 4.82 -17.10 -7.39
N VAL A 143 3.98 -16.16 -7.02
CA VAL A 143 3.86 -14.83 -7.64
C VAL A 143 4.22 -13.75 -6.62
N PRO A 144 4.68 -12.56 -7.05
CA PRO A 144 4.89 -12.12 -8.43
C PRO A 144 6.11 -12.77 -9.11
N ILE A 145 6.01 -12.94 -10.43
CA ILE A 145 7.16 -13.15 -11.33
C ILE A 145 7.12 -12.03 -12.35
N LEU A 146 8.24 -11.31 -12.51
CA LEU A 146 8.38 -10.24 -13.48
C LEU A 146 9.38 -10.66 -14.55
N MET A 147 8.96 -10.66 -15.81
CA MET A 147 9.85 -10.79 -16.96
C MET A 147 10.18 -9.38 -17.45
N VAL A 148 11.47 -9.08 -17.62
CA VAL A 148 11.96 -7.83 -18.19
C VAL A 148 12.94 -8.18 -19.29
N ASP A 149 12.55 -7.92 -20.54
CA ASP A 149 13.35 -8.21 -21.75
C ASP A 149 13.91 -9.65 -21.75
N GLY A 150 13.05 -10.63 -21.45
CA GLY A 150 13.40 -12.06 -21.37
C GLY A 150 14.11 -12.49 -20.08
N THR A 151 14.48 -11.58 -19.18
CA THR A 151 15.09 -11.90 -17.88
C THR A 151 14.03 -12.09 -16.81
N GLN A 152 14.04 -13.25 -16.16
CA GLN A 152 13.14 -13.54 -15.05
C GLN A 152 13.62 -12.88 -13.74
N MET A 153 12.70 -12.20 -13.04
CA MET A 153 12.86 -11.73 -11.67
C MET A 153 11.73 -12.30 -10.80
N VAL A 154 12.08 -12.72 -9.58
CA VAL A 154 11.18 -13.34 -8.60
C VAL A 154 11.38 -12.69 -7.24
N ASP A 155 10.46 -12.93 -6.31
CA ASP A 155 10.33 -12.25 -5.03
C ASP A 155 10.03 -10.75 -5.17
N SER A 156 8.93 -10.28 -4.55
CA SER A 156 8.48 -8.90 -4.75
C SER A 156 9.50 -7.85 -4.30
N SER A 157 10.25 -8.11 -3.24
CA SER A 157 11.21 -7.14 -2.69
C SER A 157 12.49 -7.17 -3.52
N ASP A 158 12.97 -8.35 -3.92
CA ASP A 158 14.12 -8.48 -4.82
C ASP A 158 13.84 -7.90 -6.22
N ILE A 159 12.61 -8.08 -6.75
CA ILE A 159 12.16 -7.43 -7.99
C ILE A 159 12.28 -5.91 -7.87
N ILE A 160 11.72 -5.34 -6.80
CA ILE A 160 11.75 -3.90 -6.56
C ILE A 160 13.18 -3.39 -6.40
N ASP A 161 14.06 -4.13 -5.72
CA ASP A 161 15.47 -3.75 -5.54
C ASP A 161 16.25 -3.78 -6.86
N LYS A 162 16.05 -4.81 -7.69
CA LYS A 162 16.68 -4.88 -9.02
C LYS A 162 16.19 -3.77 -9.94
N LEU A 163 14.89 -3.47 -9.92
CA LEU A 163 14.33 -2.39 -10.73
C LEU A 163 14.79 -1.02 -10.22
N SER A 164 14.81 -0.79 -8.90
CA SER A 164 15.22 0.48 -8.33
C SER A 164 16.69 0.81 -8.64
N GLN A 165 17.56 -0.20 -8.62
CA GLN A 165 18.96 -0.06 -9.06
C GLN A 165 19.07 0.35 -10.54
N LYS A 166 18.22 -0.20 -11.41
CA LYS A 166 18.20 0.16 -12.84
C LYS A 166 17.64 1.56 -13.09
N VAL A 167 16.59 1.96 -12.35
CA VAL A 167 15.96 3.28 -12.46
C VAL A 167 16.80 4.37 -11.80
N ARG A 168 17.60 4.06 -10.78
CA ARG A 168 18.39 5.04 -10.01
C ARG A 168 19.82 4.51 -9.78
N PRO A 169 20.65 4.37 -10.84
CA PRO A 169 21.98 3.76 -10.73
C PRO A 169 22.95 4.57 -9.85
N ASN A 170 22.74 5.88 -9.73
CA ASN A 170 23.66 6.80 -9.02
C ASN A 170 23.26 7.10 -7.56
N ILE A 171 22.24 6.43 -7.01
CA ILE A 171 21.78 6.63 -5.61
C ILE A 171 22.57 5.77 -4.59
N GLY A 172 23.64 5.08 -5.03
CA GLY A 172 24.56 4.39 -4.13
C GLY A 172 25.22 5.26 -3.05
N ASN A 173 25.11 6.60 -3.15
CA ASN A 173 25.67 7.57 -2.21
C ASN A 173 24.60 8.36 -1.42
N LYS A 174 23.35 7.87 -1.27
CA LYS A 174 22.41 8.46 -0.29
C LYS A 174 22.87 8.10 1.13
N SER A 175 22.79 9.07 2.04
CA SER A 175 23.11 8.93 3.48
C SER A 175 22.56 7.63 4.06
N THR A 176 23.42 6.83 4.69
CA THR A 176 23.13 5.50 5.25
C THR A 176 21.82 5.46 6.05
N SER A 177 21.54 6.52 6.83
CA SER A 177 20.34 6.66 7.66
C SER A 177 19.00 6.61 6.92
N ASN A 178 18.89 7.23 5.74
CA ASN A 178 17.63 7.26 4.98
C ASN A 178 17.35 5.91 4.32
N ASN A 179 18.40 5.20 3.92
CA ASN A 179 18.29 3.85 3.39
C ASN A 179 17.91 2.86 4.51
N ASP A 180 18.44 3.06 5.72
CA ASP A 180 18.10 2.24 6.89
C ASP A 180 16.64 2.39 7.30
N GLU A 181 16.09 3.62 7.30
CA GLU A 181 14.67 3.86 7.58
C GLU A 181 13.77 3.22 6.51
N GLU A 182 14.07 3.41 5.22
CA GLU A 182 13.32 2.79 4.13
C GLU A 182 13.32 1.26 4.26
N ASN A 183 14.50 0.65 4.48
CA ASN A 183 14.63 -0.80 4.61
C ASN A 183 13.92 -1.34 5.86
N LYS A 184 13.94 -0.62 6.98
CA LYS A 184 13.18 -0.96 8.18
C LYS A 184 11.69 -1.08 7.86
N TRP A 185 11.12 -0.07 7.20
CA TRP A 185 9.69 -0.06 6.89
C TRP A 185 9.30 -1.07 5.81
N ARG A 186 10.14 -1.30 4.80
CA ARG A 186 9.94 -2.39 3.83
C ARG A 186 9.89 -3.76 4.50
N LYS A 187 10.79 -4.02 5.47
CA LYS A 187 10.76 -5.25 6.28
C LYS A 187 9.52 -5.32 7.16
N TRP A 188 9.11 -4.21 7.76
CA TRP A 188 7.87 -4.16 8.55
C TRP A 188 6.63 -4.48 7.71
N VAL A 189 6.57 -4.01 6.47
CA VAL A 189 5.48 -4.38 5.55
C VAL A 189 5.41 -5.90 5.36
N ASP A 190 6.54 -6.53 5.03
CA ASP A 190 6.60 -7.96 4.69
C ASP A 190 6.45 -8.88 5.91
N ASN A 191 6.86 -8.44 7.09
CA ASN A 191 6.89 -9.26 8.31
C ASN A 191 5.76 -8.94 9.30
N HIS A 192 5.01 -7.86 9.10
CA HIS A 192 3.95 -7.45 10.01
C HIS A 192 2.67 -7.06 9.26
N LEU A 193 2.70 -5.99 8.46
CA LEU A 193 1.48 -5.43 7.85
C LEU A 193 0.69 -6.47 7.06
N VAL A 194 1.36 -7.24 6.19
CA VAL A 194 0.71 -8.28 5.37
C VAL A 194 0.04 -9.38 6.22
N HIS A 195 0.54 -9.66 7.41
CA HIS A 195 0.00 -10.67 8.33
C HIS A 195 -1.25 -10.18 9.08
N ILE A 196 -1.41 -8.85 9.22
CA ILE A 196 -2.62 -8.24 9.79
C ILE A 196 -3.79 -8.25 8.79
N LEU A 197 -3.51 -8.19 7.49
CA LEU A 197 -4.55 -8.07 6.46
C LEU A 197 -5.48 -9.28 6.37
N SER A 198 -4.94 -10.50 6.28
CA SER A 198 -5.75 -11.71 6.13
C SER A 198 -6.78 -11.91 7.26
N PRO A 199 -6.39 -11.85 8.55
CA PRO A 199 -7.33 -11.85 9.67
C PRO A 199 -8.44 -10.79 9.55
N ASN A 200 -8.11 -9.63 8.97
CA ASN A 200 -9.00 -8.50 8.86
C ASN A 200 -10.01 -8.59 7.73
N ILE A 201 -9.61 -9.05 6.54
CA ILE A 201 -10.51 -9.20 5.39
C ILE A 201 -11.39 -10.45 5.49
N TYR A 202 -11.01 -11.41 6.34
CA TYR A 202 -11.75 -12.66 6.60
C TYR A 202 -12.30 -12.75 8.03
N ARG A 203 -12.50 -11.62 8.71
CA ARG A 203 -12.88 -11.56 10.13
C ARG A 203 -14.29 -12.13 10.39
N SER A 204 -15.24 -11.83 9.51
CA SER A 204 -16.62 -12.33 9.52
C SER A 204 -16.96 -13.07 8.23
N ALA A 205 -18.03 -13.88 8.23
CA ALA A 205 -18.47 -14.59 7.03
C ALA A 205 -18.83 -13.64 5.88
N SER A 206 -19.42 -12.47 6.19
CA SER A 206 -19.75 -11.45 5.20
C SER A 206 -18.51 -10.83 4.57
N GLU A 207 -17.50 -10.45 5.37
CA GLU A 207 -16.24 -9.90 4.87
C GLU A 207 -15.44 -10.94 4.08
N ALA A 208 -15.52 -12.21 4.49
CA ALA A 208 -14.87 -13.29 3.76
C ALA A 208 -15.51 -13.52 2.38
N LEU A 209 -16.85 -13.48 2.30
CA LEU A 209 -17.56 -13.56 1.03
C LEU A 209 -17.28 -12.36 0.13
N GLU A 210 -17.24 -11.14 0.69
CA GLU A 210 -16.86 -9.92 -0.04
C GLU A 210 -15.46 -10.05 -0.64
N SER A 211 -14.49 -10.48 0.18
CA SER A 211 -13.10 -10.65 -0.25
C SER A 211 -12.95 -11.70 -1.35
N PHE A 212 -13.65 -12.83 -1.23
CA PHE A 212 -13.63 -13.87 -2.25
C PHE A 212 -14.39 -13.51 -3.51
N ASP A 213 -15.46 -12.72 -3.40
CA ASP A 213 -16.12 -12.15 -4.56
C ASP A 213 -15.14 -11.27 -5.35
N TYR A 214 -14.40 -10.39 -4.68
CA TYR A 214 -13.35 -9.59 -5.31
C TYR A 214 -12.26 -10.47 -5.95
N ILE A 215 -11.69 -11.42 -5.20
CA ILE A 215 -10.62 -12.31 -5.68
C ILE A 215 -11.05 -13.09 -6.93
N THR A 216 -12.25 -13.65 -6.91
CA THR A 216 -12.73 -14.51 -8.01
C THR A 216 -13.25 -13.72 -9.20
N THR A 217 -13.67 -12.47 -9.00
CA THR A 217 -14.10 -11.56 -10.07
C THR A 217 -12.93 -10.98 -10.83
N GLN A 218 -11.85 -10.63 -10.12
CA GLN A 218 -10.68 -9.98 -10.71
C GLN A 218 -9.59 -10.99 -11.13
N GLY A 219 -9.64 -12.21 -10.60
CA GLY A 219 -8.67 -13.26 -10.90
C GLY A 219 -9.04 -14.13 -12.11
N ASN A 220 -8.09 -14.97 -12.51
CA ASN A 220 -8.27 -15.93 -13.60
C ASN A 220 -8.95 -17.21 -13.10
N PHE A 221 -10.28 -17.19 -13.06
CA PHE A 221 -11.12 -18.34 -12.72
C PHE A 221 -12.13 -18.61 -13.84
N SER A 222 -12.37 -19.89 -14.16
CA SER A 222 -13.53 -20.26 -14.97
C SER A 222 -14.84 -20.01 -14.21
N PHE A 223 -15.96 -19.95 -14.93
CA PHE A 223 -17.27 -19.67 -14.34
C PHE A 223 -17.64 -20.62 -13.17
N TYR A 224 -17.38 -21.91 -13.34
CA TYR A 224 -17.62 -22.92 -12.30
C TYR A 224 -16.63 -22.78 -11.14
N GLU A 225 -15.34 -22.60 -11.43
CA GLU A 225 -14.32 -22.40 -10.40
C GLU A 225 -14.61 -21.15 -9.57
N ARG A 226 -15.06 -20.05 -10.19
CA ARG A 226 -15.43 -18.81 -9.51
C ARG A 226 -16.51 -19.03 -8.48
N THR A 227 -17.59 -19.73 -8.84
CA THR A 227 -18.68 -20.01 -7.91
C THR A 227 -18.21 -20.87 -6.74
N VAL A 228 -17.48 -21.96 -7.03
CA VAL A 228 -16.96 -22.86 -5.98
C VAL A 228 -15.96 -22.13 -5.09
N ALA A 229 -15.00 -21.43 -5.67
CA ALA A 229 -13.98 -20.67 -4.95
C ALA A 229 -14.61 -19.56 -4.10
N LYS A 230 -15.65 -18.87 -4.60
CA LYS A 230 -16.33 -17.82 -3.84
C LYS A 230 -16.88 -18.33 -2.51
N TYR A 231 -17.67 -19.40 -2.54
CA TYR A 231 -18.34 -19.89 -1.33
C TYR A 231 -17.42 -20.79 -0.49
N ALA A 232 -16.80 -21.81 -1.10
CA ALA A 232 -15.96 -22.75 -0.38
C ALA A 232 -14.64 -22.10 0.08
N GLY A 233 -14.07 -21.22 -0.75
CA GLY A 233 -12.88 -20.47 -0.39
C GLY A 233 -13.14 -19.47 0.74
N ALA A 234 -14.27 -18.73 0.69
CA ALA A 234 -14.64 -17.83 1.79
C ALA A 234 -14.83 -18.57 3.11
N ALA A 235 -15.54 -19.71 3.10
CA ALA A 235 -15.72 -20.53 4.30
C ALA A 235 -14.37 -21.02 4.85
N ALA A 236 -13.51 -21.56 3.98
CA ALA A 236 -12.19 -22.04 4.37
C ALA A 236 -11.33 -20.90 4.95
N MET A 237 -11.27 -19.75 4.29
CA MET A 237 -10.45 -18.61 4.74
C MET A 237 -10.99 -17.95 6.01
N TYR A 238 -12.30 -17.98 6.25
CA TYR A 238 -12.86 -17.56 7.54
C TYR A 238 -12.29 -18.40 8.70
N PHE A 239 -12.17 -19.72 8.56
CA PHE A 239 -11.56 -20.55 9.61
C PHE A 239 -10.03 -20.40 9.66
N VAL A 240 -9.38 -20.30 8.51
CA VAL A 240 -7.93 -20.05 8.44
C VAL A 240 -7.59 -18.72 9.10
N SER A 241 -8.39 -17.67 8.92
CA SER A 241 -8.16 -16.35 9.51
C SER A 241 -8.15 -16.40 11.03
N LYS A 242 -8.99 -17.23 11.66
CA LYS A 242 -8.99 -17.48 13.11
C LYS A 242 -7.71 -18.18 13.59
N ASN A 243 -7.13 -19.05 12.77
CA ASN A 243 -5.83 -19.66 13.07
C ASN A 243 -4.68 -18.67 12.87
N LEU A 244 -4.72 -17.83 11.83
CA LEU A 244 -3.74 -16.78 11.60
C LEU A 244 -3.77 -15.74 12.73
N LYS A 245 -4.97 -15.37 13.21
CA LYS A 245 -5.17 -14.52 14.38
C LYS A 245 -4.39 -15.05 15.59
N LYS A 246 -4.50 -16.36 15.88
CA LYS A 246 -3.74 -17.02 16.96
C LYS A 246 -2.23 -17.04 16.66
N LYS A 247 -1.83 -17.40 15.44
CA LYS A 247 -0.42 -17.51 15.02
C LYS A 247 0.33 -16.18 15.17
N TYR A 248 -0.32 -15.08 14.82
CA TYR A 248 0.26 -13.73 14.86
C TYR A 248 -0.10 -12.95 16.12
N ASN A 249 -0.65 -13.61 17.14
CA ASN A 249 -1.00 -13.04 18.43
C ASN A 249 -1.89 -11.77 18.33
N ILE A 250 -2.90 -11.82 17.46
CA ILE A 250 -3.86 -10.73 17.25
C ILE A 250 -5.06 -10.96 18.18
N THR A 251 -5.31 -10.03 19.11
CA THR A 251 -6.47 -10.13 20.03
C THR A 251 -7.74 -9.58 19.39
N ASP A 252 -7.68 -8.39 18.81
CA ASP A 252 -8.75 -7.77 18.05
C ASP A 252 -8.24 -7.47 16.63
N GLU A 253 -8.86 -8.10 15.64
CA GLU A 253 -8.50 -7.93 14.24
C GLU A 253 -8.56 -6.46 13.82
N ARG A 254 -9.65 -5.75 14.11
CA ARG A 254 -9.86 -4.34 13.70
C ARG A 254 -8.89 -3.41 14.42
N ALA A 255 -8.77 -3.56 15.74
CA ALA A 255 -7.85 -2.73 16.51
C ALA A 255 -6.40 -2.88 16.01
N SER A 256 -5.96 -4.11 15.69
CA SER A 256 -4.62 -4.34 15.13
C SER A 256 -4.42 -3.71 13.75
N LEU A 257 -5.47 -3.60 12.93
CA LEU A 257 -5.40 -2.90 11.65
C LEU A 257 -5.27 -1.40 11.85
N TYR A 258 -6.03 -0.84 12.80
CA TYR A 258 -5.94 0.58 13.15
C TYR A 258 -4.58 0.92 13.73
N GLU A 259 -4.07 0.11 14.64
CA GLU A 259 -2.73 0.26 15.21
C GLU A 259 -1.65 0.21 14.12
N ALA A 260 -1.74 -0.72 13.17
CA ALA A 260 -0.79 -0.79 12.05
C ALA A 260 -0.87 0.45 11.15
N ALA A 261 -2.08 0.97 10.89
CA ALA A 261 -2.28 2.17 10.11
C ALA A 261 -1.73 3.42 10.82
N GLU A 262 -1.99 3.57 12.11
CA GLU A 262 -1.47 4.68 12.93
C GLU A 262 0.04 4.59 13.11
N THR A 263 0.59 3.38 13.31
CA THR A 263 2.04 3.13 13.35
C THR A 263 2.72 3.63 12.06
N TRP A 264 2.10 3.40 10.91
CA TRP A 264 2.60 3.92 9.64
C TRP A 264 2.48 5.44 9.54
N VAL A 265 1.35 6.03 9.95
CA VAL A 265 1.16 7.50 9.93
C VAL A 265 2.15 8.19 10.85
N ASP A 266 2.40 7.66 12.05
CA ASP A 266 3.38 8.20 12.99
C ASP A 266 4.80 8.12 12.43
N ALA A 267 5.12 7.08 11.64
CA ALA A 267 6.38 6.95 10.93
C ALA A 267 6.65 8.08 9.94
N LEU A 268 5.60 8.63 9.33
CA LEU A 268 5.74 9.78 8.42
C LEU A 268 6.30 10.99 9.17
N ASN A 269 6.08 11.09 10.49
CA ASN A 269 6.60 12.17 11.33
C ASN A 269 6.28 13.56 10.75
N GLY A 270 5.04 13.76 10.30
CA GLY A 270 4.57 14.99 9.68
C GLY A 270 4.98 15.21 8.22
N ARG A 271 5.79 14.33 7.62
CA ARG A 271 6.12 14.37 6.19
C ARG A 271 4.93 13.96 5.31
N ASP A 272 4.90 14.44 4.06
CA ASP A 272 3.90 14.02 3.08
C ASP A 272 4.01 12.53 2.75
N PHE A 273 5.24 12.04 2.63
CA PHE A 273 5.64 10.66 2.39
C PHE A 273 6.83 10.30 3.29
N LEU A 274 7.09 9.02 3.53
CA LEU A 274 8.32 8.59 4.21
C LEU A 274 9.56 9.08 3.45
N GLY A 275 9.49 9.11 2.11
CA GLY A 275 10.52 9.71 1.24
C GLY A 275 10.66 11.23 1.30
N GLY A 276 9.88 11.94 2.14
CA GLY A 276 9.87 13.39 2.23
C GLY A 276 8.86 14.00 1.25
N SER A 277 9.35 14.68 0.22
CA SER A 277 8.51 15.34 -0.80
C SER A 277 7.97 14.40 -1.88
N LYS A 278 8.55 13.19 -2.01
CA LYS A 278 8.12 12.17 -2.97
C LYS A 278 8.07 10.80 -2.29
N PRO A 279 7.21 9.87 -2.75
CA PRO A 279 7.21 8.49 -2.26
C PRO A 279 8.58 7.82 -2.42
N ASN A 280 9.00 7.07 -1.40
CA ASN A 280 10.13 6.16 -1.49
C ASN A 280 9.68 4.70 -1.63
N LEU A 281 10.59 3.72 -1.60
CA LEU A 281 10.21 2.32 -1.79
C LEU A 281 9.37 1.76 -0.64
N ALA A 282 9.48 2.32 0.57
CA ALA A 282 8.63 1.94 1.69
C ALA A 282 7.20 2.48 1.54
N ASP A 283 7.05 3.74 1.10
CA ASP A 283 5.73 4.31 0.76
C ASP A 283 5.02 3.43 -0.29
N LEU A 284 5.73 3.08 -1.37
CA LEU A 284 5.21 2.21 -2.42
C LEU A 284 4.87 0.80 -1.90
N ALA A 285 5.66 0.27 -0.97
CA ALA A 285 5.40 -1.04 -0.38
C ALA A 285 4.11 -1.03 0.48
N VAL A 286 3.95 -0.05 1.37
CA VAL A 286 2.74 0.06 2.21
C VAL A 286 1.52 0.29 1.33
N PHE A 287 1.61 1.22 0.38
CA PHE A 287 0.52 1.53 -0.53
C PHE A 287 0.11 0.33 -1.37
N GLY A 288 1.09 -0.38 -1.95
CA GLY A 288 0.84 -1.60 -2.72
C GLY A 288 0.16 -2.69 -1.91
N VAL A 289 0.55 -2.89 -0.64
CA VAL A 289 -0.06 -3.90 0.24
C VAL A 289 -1.50 -3.53 0.64
N LEU A 290 -1.79 -2.25 0.87
CA LEU A 290 -3.13 -1.78 1.25
C LEU A 290 -4.10 -1.63 0.06
N ARG A 291 -3.57 -1.47 -1.16
CA ARG A 291 -4.35 -1.22 -2.38
C ARG A 291 -5.49 -2.23 -2.64
N PRO A 292 -5.30 -3.55 -2.51
CA PRO A 292 -6.37 -4.52 -2.75
C PRO A 292 -7.54 -4.42 -1.78
N ILE A 293 -7.31 -3.90 -0.57
CA ILE A 293 -8.33 -3.85 0.48
C ILE A 293 -9.04 -2.51 0.56
N ARG A 294 -8.54 -1.48 -0.14
CA ARG A 294 -8.98 -0.08 -0.04
C ARG A 294 -10.50 0.11 -0.15
N TYR A 295 -11.15 -0.67 -1.01
CA TYR A 295 -12.58 -0.57 -1.31
C TYR A 295 -13.44 -1.67 -0.68
N LEU A 296 -12.81 -2.65 -0.01
CA LEU A 296 -13.51 -3.62 0.81
C LEU A 296 -13.99 -2.95 2.09
N LYS A 297 -14.97 -3.56 2.76
CA LYS A 297 -15.46 -3.08 4.07
C LYS A 297 -14.32 -2.82 5.04
N SER A 298 -13.37 -3.75 5.08
CA SER A 298 -12.18 -3.69 5.94
C SER A 298 -11.28 -2.48 5.70
N GLY A 299 -11.06 -2.07 4.44
CA GLY A 299 -10.21 -0.92 4.12
C GLY A 299 -10.95 0.41 4.24
N LYS A 300 -12.25 0.46 3.94
CA LYS A 300 -13.09 1.64 4.19
C LYS A 300 -13.10 1.99 5.67
N ASP A 301 -13.39 0.99 6.50
CA ASP A 301 -13.39 1.06 7.95
C ASP A 301 -12.03 1.53 8.53
N MET A 302 -10.91 1.02 7.99
CA MET A 302 -9.57 1.50 8.34
C MET A 302 -9.37 2.99 8.00
N VAL A 303 -9.78 3.44 6.82
CA VAL A 303 -9.63 4.84 6.40
C VAL A 303 -10.52 5.79 7.21
N GLU A 304 -11.72 5.35 7.57
CA GLU A 304 -12.69 6.15 8.34
C GLU A 304 -12.27 6.33 9.81
N ASN A 305 -11.57 5.35 10.39
CA ASN A 305 -11.22 5.32 11.81
C ASN A 305 -9.75 5.62 12.10
N THR A 306 -8.96 6.02 11.11
CA THR A 306 -7.53 6.34 11.28
C THR A 306 -7.11 7.55 10.47
N ARG A 307 -5.93 8.09 10.75
CA ARG A 307 -5.35 9.25 10.04
C ARG A 307 -4.75 8.88 8.67
N ILE A 308 -4.75 7.59 8.28
CA ILE A 308 -4.06 7.11 7.08
C ILE A 308 -4.66 7.63 5.77
N GLY A 309 -5.94 8.04 5.78
CA GLY A 309 -6.67 8.45 4.58
C GLY A 309 -6.01 9.60 3.81
N SER A 310 -5.41 10.55 4.52
CA SER A 310 -4.72 11.70 3.92
C SER A 310 -3.48 11.28 3.13
N TRP A 311 -2.59 10.49 3.74
CA TRP A 311 -1.42 9.90 3.08
C TRP A 311 -1.83 8.99 1.93
N TYR A 312 -2.86 8.16 2.12
CA TYR A 312 -3.32 7.24 1.08
C TYR A 312 -3.80 8.00 -0.16
N SER A 313 -4.53 9.09 0.01
CA SER A 313 -4.99 9.94 -1.10
C SER A 313 -3.84 10.63 -1.84
N ARG A 314 -2.78 11.03 -1.11
CA ARG A 314 -1.54 11.53 -1.73
C ARG A 314 -0.84 10.44 -2.53
N MET A 315 -0.79 9.21 -2.01
CA MET A 315 -0.23 8.06 -2.75
C MET A 315 -1.03 7.72 -4.01
N GLU A 316 -2.37 7.75 -3.96
CA GLU A 316 -3.21 7.57 -5.16
C GLU A 316 -2.91 8.63 -6.22
N SER A 317 -2.70 9.88 -5.79
CA SER A 317 -2.37 10.99 -6.68
C SER A 317 -0.96 10.87 -7.27
N ALA A 318 0.03 10.48 -6.45
CA ALA A 318 1.43 10.37 -6.86
C ALA A 318 1.71 9.15 -7.74
N VAL A 319 1.08 8.00 -7.46
CA VAL A 319 1.22 6.79 -8.28
C VAL A 319 0.36 6.87 -9.55
N GLY A 320 -0.79 7.52 -9.46
CA GLY A 320 -1.67 7.76 -10.60
C GLY A 320 -2.29 6.49 -11.18
N GLN A 321 -2.67 6.57 -12.46
CA GLN A 321 -3.34 5.48 -13.16
C GLN A 321 -2.38 4.32 -13.47
N PRO A 322 -2.86 3.06 -13.47
CA PRO A 322 -2.02 1.91 -13.76
C PRO A 322 -1.35 2.00 -15.13
N SER A 323 -0.05 1.69 -15.21
CA SER A 323 0.71 1.66 -16.47
C SER A 323 0.55 0.33 -17.22
N LYS A 324 -0.62 -0.30 -17.07
CA LYS A 324 -0.96 -1.58 -17.69
C LYS A 324 -1.16 -1.37 -19.20
N VAL A 325 -0.48 -2.16 -20.02
CA VAL A 325 -0.73 -2.22 -21.47
C VAL A 325 -1.48 -3.51 -21.80
N GLN A 326 -2.31 -3.46 -22.85
CA GLN A 326 -3.00 -4.63 -23.33
C GLN A 326 -1.98 -5.66 -23.82
N ALA A 327 -2.12 -6.90 -23.36
CA ALA A 327 -1.21 -8.01 -23.68
C ALA A 327 -1.39 -8.49 -25.12
#